data_AF-A0A1E5QAY4-F1
#
_entry.id   AF-A0A1E5QAY4-F1
#
_cell.length_a   1.000
_cell.length_b   1.000
_cell.length_c   1.000
_cell.angle_alpha   90.00
_cell.angle_beta   90.00
_cell.angle_gamma   90.00
#
_symmetry.space_group_name_H-M   'P 1'
#
loop_
_entity.id
_entity.type
_entity.pdbx_description
1 polymer ?
#
loop_
_entity_poly.entity_id
_entity_poly.type
_entity_poly.pdbx_seq_one_letter_code
_entity_poly.pdbx_strand_id
1 'polypeptide(L)'
;MNVIFTLLVFLAVAVFGTLSFADADPNRPTDRVAVDLGVSEAQFKGCFLPVHPEPNKYPTGVQQRQNKAILLPCLQQANPSITNDMLDRVMDKYRPEGAFRQ
;
A
#
# COMPACT_ATOMS: atom_id res chain seq x y z
N MET A 1 30.32 43.30 10.31
CA MET A 1 29.54 43.95 9.23
C MET A 1 29.38 42.89 8.15
N ASN A 2 28.31 42.09 8.24
CA ASN A 2 27.10 42.23 7.41
C ASN A 2 27.41 41.92 5.94
N VAL A 3 26.77 41.02 5.20
CA VAL A 3 25.59 40.16 5.36
C VAL A 3 25.57 39.34 4.07
N ILE A 4 25.71 38.00 4.09
CA ILE A 4 25.14 37.15 3.02
C ILE A 4 24.58 35.91 3.70
N PHE A 5 23.54 36.17 4.48
CA PHE A 5 22.57 35.19 4.92
C PHE A 5 21.72 34.81 3.71
N THR A 6 21.26 33.56 3.66
CA THR A 6 20.12 33.07 2.86
C THR A 6 20.31 32.91 1.34
N LEU A 7 20.40 31.66 0.87
CA LEU A 7 19.42 31.12 -0.08
C LEU A 7 19.49 29.58 -0.13
N LEU A 8 18.97 28.92 0.92
CA LEU A 8 18.56 27.52 0.82
C LEU A 8 17.24 27.49 0.05
N VAL A 9 17.31 27.31 -1.26
CA VAL A 9 16.13 27.05 -2.10
C VAL A 9 15.77 25.57 -1.90
N PHE A 10 15.02 25.28 -0.84
CA PHE A 10 14.27 24.02 -0.76
C PHE A 10 13.08 24.14 -1.71
N LEU A 11 13.27 23.64 -2.93
CA LEU A 11 12.19 23.44 -3.90
C LEU A 11 11.30 22.30 -3.39
N ALA A 12 10.31 22.63 -2.57
CA ALA A 12 9.25 21.70 -2.18
C ALA A 12 8.31 21.50 -3.37
N VAL A 13 8.61 20.52 -4.22
CA VAL A 13 7.68 20.04 -5.24
C VAL A 13 6.55 19.30 -4.53
N ALA A 14 5.43 19.98 -4.31
CA ALA A 14 4.20 19.35 -3.87
C ALA A 14 3.63 18.53 -5.04
N VAL A 15 3.95 17.24 -5.07
CA VAL A 15 3.28 16.27 -5.93
C VAL A 15 1.87 16.07 -5.36
N PHE A 16 0.89 16.82 -5.87
CA PHE A 16 -0.52 16.52 -5.64
C PHE A 16 -0.88 15.28 -6.46
N GLY A 17 -0.63 14.10 -5.89
CA GLY A 17 -1.19 12.86 -6.39
C GLY A 17 -2.70 12.89 -6.22
N THR A 18 -3.45 12.61 -7.28
CA THR A 18 -4.89 12.39 -7.20
C THR A 18 -5.14 11.19 -6.28
N LEU A 19 -5.76 11.42 -5.13
CA LEU A 19 -6.23 10.37 -4.23
C LEU A 19 -7.25 9.51 -4.99
N SER A 20 -6.80 8.41 -5.58
CA SER A 20 -7.71 7.36 -6.01
C SER A 20 -7.98 6.50 -4.80
N PHE A 21 -9.23 6.40 -4.40
CA PHE A 21 -9.62 5.63 -3.23
C PHE A 21 -9.57 4.14 -3.57
N ALA A 22 -8.91 3.37 -2.71
CA ALA A 22 -9.04 1.92 -2.72
C ALA A 22 -10.51 1.51 -2.77
N ASP A 23 -10.81 0.51 -3.61
CA ASP A 23 -12.09 -0.17 -3.64
C ASP A 23 -12.41 -0.69 -2.24
N ALA A 24 -13.42 -0.09 -1.60
CA ALA A 24 -13.84 -0.43 -0.25
C ALA A 24 -14.71 -1.69 -0.29
N ASP A 25 -14.15 -2.81 -0.79
CA ASP A 25 -14.84 -4.10 -0.84
C ASP A 25 -15.23 -4.48 0.60
N PRO A 26 -16.53 -4.42 0.97
CA PRO A 26 -16.98 -4.67 2.33
C PRO A 26 -16.75 -6.12 2.75
N ASN A 27 -16.44 -7.02 1.81
CA ASN A 27 -16.20 -8.43 2.06
C ASN A 27 -14.73 -8.73 2.40
N ARG A 28 -13.82 -7.77 2.29
CA ARG A 28 -12.40 -7.99 2.63
C ARG A 28 -12.22 -7.89 4.15
N PRO A 29 -11.83 -8.97 4.85
CA PRO A 29 -11.64 -8.95 6.30
C PRO A 29 -10.33 -8.25 6.67
N THR A 30 -10.33 -6.91 6.59
CA THR A 30 -9.13 -6.08 6.79
C THR A 30 -8.54 -6.18 8.19
N ASP A 31 -9.38 -6.43 9.18
CA ASP A 31 -9.00 -6.75 10.56
C ASP A 31 -8.08 -7.98 10.61
N ARG A 32 -8.47 -9.09 9.95
CA ARG A 32 -7.70 -10.34 9.95
C ARG A 32 -6.43 -10.26 9.12
N VAL A 33 -6.49 -9.55 7.98
CA VAL A 33 -5.30 -9.27 7.16
C VAL A 33 -4.27 -8.50 7.97
N ALA A 34 -4.70 -7.45 8.68
CA ALA A 34 -3.80 -6.63 9.49
C ALA A 34 -3.14 -7.42 10.63
N VAL A 35 -3.92 -8.26 11.33
CA VAL A 35 -3.41 -9.17 12.37
C VAL A 35 -2.33 -10.11 11.83
N ASP A 36 -2.58 -10.77 10.71
CA ASP A 36 -1.61 -11.71 10.12
C ASP A 36 -0.35 -11.01 9.57
N LEU A 37 -0.44 -9.71 9.24
CA LEU A 37 0.69 -8.87 8.85
C LEU A 37 1.43 -8.24 10.05
N GLY A 38 0.88 -8.34 11.26
CA GLY A 38 1.45 -7.70 12.44
C GLY A 38 1.39 -6.17 12.40
N VAL A 39 0.33 -5.60 11.82
CA VAL A 39 0.08 -4.15 11.79
C VAL A 39 -1.32 -3.85 12.35
N SER A 40 -1.60 -2.60 12.71
CA SER A 40 -2.98 -2.21 13.04
C SER A 40 -3.85 -2.15 11.79
N GLU A 41 -5.15 -2.41 11.93
CA GLU A 41 -6.10 -2.31 10.82
C GLU A 41 -6.12 -0.89 10.21
N ALA A 42 -5.99 0.14 11.04
CA ALA A 42 -5.93 1.53 10.58
C ALA A 42 -4.69 1.81 9.71
N GLN A 43 -3.52 1.29 10.10
CA GLN A 43 -2.31 1.36 9.27
C GLN A 43 -2.46 0.61 7.96
N PHE A 44 -3.01 -0.61 8.00
CA PHE A 44 -3.28 -1.39 6.79
C PHE A 44 -4.18 -0.62 5.82
N LYS A 45 -5.34 -0.13 6.29
CA LYS A 45 -6.27 0.66 5.47
C LYS A 45 -5.60 1.92 4.93
N GLY A 46 -4.83 2.62 5.76
CA GLY A 46 -4.07 3.81 5.35
C GLY A 46 -3.06 3.54 4.24
N CYS A 47 -2.29 2.45 4.35
CA CYS A 47 -1.36 2.01 3.31
C CYS A 47 -2.05 1.52 2.04
N PHE A 48 -3.28 1.03 2.16
CA PHE A 48 -4.06 0.52 1.05
C PHE A 48 -4.77 1.64 0.27
N LEU A 49 -5.07 2.78 0.89
CA LEU A 49 -5.75 3.92 0.25
C LEU A 49 -5.20 4.30 -1.14
N PRO A 50 -3.88 4.45 -1.37
CA PRO A 50 -3.32 4.82 -2.68
C PRO A 50 -3.18 3.65 -3.67
N VAL A 51 -3.62 2.45 -3.31
CA VAL A 51 -3.55 1.25 -4.16
C VAL A 51 -4.77 1.20 -5.09
N HIS A 52 -4.57 0.79 -6.34
CA HIS A 52 -5.63 0.71 -7.35
C HIS A 52 -5.95 -0.77 -7.64
N PRO A 53 -6.71 -1.46 -6.77
CA PRO A 53 -7.08 -2.86 -7.01
C PRO A 53 -7.90 -3.01 -8.30
N GLU A 54 -7.77 -4.16 -8.97
CA GLU A 54 -8.58 -4.48 -10.15
C GLU A 54 -10.04 -4.71 -9.74
N PRO A 55 -11.02 -3.97 -10.31
CA PRO A 55 -12.43 -4.09 -9.94
C PRO A 55 -13.00 -5.50 -10.15
N ASN A 56 -12.54 -6.20 -11.19
CA ASN A 56 -12.98 -7.58 -11.45
C ASN A 56 -12.29 -8.61 -10.57
N LYS A 57 -11.47 -8.18 -9.60
CA LYS A 57 -10.75 -9.04 -8.65
C LYS A 57 -9.75 -10.01 -9.31
N TYR A 58 -9.36 -9.77 -10.55
CA TYR A 58 -8.35 -10.56 -11.26
C TYR A 58 -7.29 -9.66 -11.94
N PRO A 59 -6.46 -8.95 -11.15
CA PRO A 59 -5.40 -8.10 -11.71
C PRO A 59 -4.36 -8.90 -12.49
N THR A 60 -3.88 -8.31 -13.57
CA THR A 60 -2.71 -8.82 -14.30
C THR A 60 -1.46 -8.82 -13.39
N GLY A 61 -0.46 -9.63 -13.72
CA GLY A 61 0.81 -9.63 -12.98
C GLY A 61 1.51 -8.25 -12.95
N VAL A 62 1.33 -7.44 -14.00
CA VAL A 62 1.85 -6.05 -14.04
C VAL A 62 1.15 -5.18 -13.01
N GLN A 63 -0.19 -5.20 -12.96
CA GLN A 63 -0.98 -4.43 -12.02
C GLN A 63 -0.72 -4.85 -10.57
N GLN A 64 -0.55 -6.16 -10.33
CA GLN A 64 -0.15 -6.66 -9.00
C GLN A 64 1.19 -6.06 -8.56
N ARG A 65 2.21 -6.07 -9.43
CA ARG A 65 3.52 -5.47 -9.10
C ARG A 65 3.43 -3.97 -8.86
N GLN A 66 2.65 -3.24 -9.65
CA GLN A 66 2.45 -1.79 -9.47
C GLN A 66 1.78 -1.48 -8.13
N ASN A 67 0.71 -2.20 -7.80
CA ASN A 67 0.03 -2.06 -6.51
C ASN A 67 0.95 -2.41 -5.34
N LYS A 68 1.75 -3.47 -5.47
CA LYS A 68 2.72 -3.86 -4.42
C LYS A 68 3.88 -2.88 -4.26
N ALA A 69 4.31 -2.21 -5.33
CA ALA A 69 5.34 -1.17 -5.26
C ALA A 69 4.91 0.03 -4.40
N ILE A 70 3.60 0.26 -4.25
CA ILE A 70 3.03 1.28 -3.36
C ILE A 70 2.80 0.71 -1.96
N LEU A 71 2.14 -0.45 -1.89
CA LEU A 71 1.67 -1.03 -0.63
C LEU A 71 2.81 -1.51 0.27
N LEU A 72 3.79 -2.22 -0.28
CA LEU A 72 4.81 -2.92 0.49
C LEU A 72 5.73 -1.95 1.27
N PRO A 73 6.26 -0.85 0.68
CA PRO A 73 7.06 0.10 1.44
C PRO A 73 6.30 0.76 2.60
N CYS A 74 5.01 1.08 2.42
CA CYS A 74 4.19 1.65 3.48
C CYS A 74 4.00 0.66 4.63
N LEU A 75 3.67 -0.60 4.33
CA LEU A 75 3.52 -1.63 5.36
C LEU A 75 4.84 -1.90 6.10
N GLN A 76 5.97 -1.84 5.39
CA GLN A 76 7.30 -2.03 5.98
C GLN A 76 7.71 -0.90 6.92
N GLN A 77 7.14 0.30 6.79
CA GLN A 77 7.32 1.37 7.80
C GLN A 77 6.65 1.01 9.13
N ALA A 78 5.55 0.26 9.11
CA ALA A 78 4.86 -0.19 10.31
C ALA A 78 5.45 -1.51 10.86
N ASN A 79 5.81 -2.44 9.96
CA ASN A 79 6.46 -3.69 10.31
C ASN A 79 7.54 -4.06 9.25
N PRO A 80 8.83 -3.77 9.54
CA PRO A 80 9.92 -4.03 8.60
C PRO A 80 10.13 -5.51 8.23
N SER A 81 9.56 -6.45 8.99
CA SER A 81 9.68 -7.88 8.69
C SER A 81 8.75 -8.35 7.57
N ILE A 82 7.81 -7.51 7.11
CA ILE A 82 6.90 -7.86 6.02
C ILE A 82 7.69 -8.01 4.72
N THR A 83 7.63 -9.20 4.13
CA THR A 83 8.21 -9.50 2.82
C THR A 83 7.13 -9.53 1.74
N ASN A 84 7.53 -9.48 0.47
CA ASN A 84 6.60 -9.67 -0.65
C ASN A 84 5.84 -11.00 -0.51
N ASP A 85 6.55 -12.09 -0.20
CA ASP A 85 5.93 -13.42 -0.13
C ASP A 85 4.97 -13.54 1.07
N MET A 86 5.28 -12.87 2.18
CA MET A 86 4.37 -12.79 3.32
C MET A 86 3.09 -12.05 2.93
N LEU A 87 3.23 -10.90 2.27
CA LEU A 87 2.10 -10.11 1.80
C LEU A 87 1.23 -10.90 0.82
N ASP A 88 1.83 -11.55 -0.17
CA ASP A 88 1.11 -12.39 -1.14
C ASP A 88 0.34 -13.52 -0.44
N ARG A 89 1.00 -14.27 0.46
CA ARG A 89 0.35 -15.36 1.20
C ARG A 89 -0.83 -14.90 2.05
N VAL A 90 -0.67 -13.80 2.80
CA VAL A 90 -1.74 -13.27 3.66
C VAL A 90 -2.90 -12.74 2.83
N MET A 91 -2.60 -11.98 1.76
CA MET A 91 -3.65 -11.43 0.91
C MET A 91 -4.44 -12.55 0.24
N ASP A 92 -3.76 -13.56 -0.32
CA ASP A 92 -4.39 -14.71 -0.98
C ASP A 92 -5.23 -15.56 -0.01
N LYS A 93 -4.78 -15.72 1.25
CA LYS A 93 -5.55 -16.42 2.30
C LYS A 93 -6.94 -15.83 2.53
N TYR A 94 -7.10 -14.52 2.34
CA TYR A 94 -8.36 -13.79 2.60
C TYR A 94 -9.09 -13.34 1.33
N ARG A 95 -8.69 -13.83 0.14
CA ARG A 95 -9.45 -13.64 -1.10
C ARG A 95 -10.56 -14.69 -1.20
N PRO A 96 -11.84 -14.30 -1.31
CA PRO A 96 -12.93 -15.25 -1.61
C PRO A 96 -12.70 -16.07 -2.88
N GLU A 97 -12.00 -15.49 -3.85
CA GLU A 97 -11.73 -16.05 -5.17
C GLU A 97 -10.54 -17.05 -5.16
N GLY A 98 -9.83 -17.16 -4.03
CA GLY A 98 -8.61 -17.94 -3.88
C GLY A 98 -7.35 -17.22 -4.36
N ALA A 99 -6.21 -17.91 -4.21
CA ALA A 99 -4.90 -17.41 -4.61
C ALA A 99 -4.83 -17.14 -6.12
N PHE A 100 -4.02 -16.15 -6.51
CA PHE A 100 -3.73 -15.94 -7.91
C PHE A 100 -2.98 -17.13 -8.50
N ARG A 101 -3.64 -17.88 -9.39
CA ARG A 101 -2.94 -18.80 -10.29
C ARG A 101 -2.31 -17.95 -11.38
N GLN A 102 -1.01 -17.70 -11.27
CA GLN A 102 -0.21 -17.20 -12.40
C GLN A 102 0.08 -18.33 -13.36
#